data_AF-A0A420BF86-F1
#
_entry.id   AF-A0A420BF86-F1
#
_cell.length_a   1.000
_cell.length_b   1.000
_cell.length_c   1.000
_cell.angle_alpha   90.00
_cell.angle_beta   90.00
_cell.angle_gamma   90.00
#
_symmetry.space_group_name_H-M   'P 1'
#
loop_
_entity.id
_entity.type
_entity.pdbx_description
1 polymer ?
#
loop_
_entity_poly.entity_id
_entity_poly.type
_entity_poly.pdbx_seq_one_letter_code
_entity_poly.pdbx_strand_id
1 'polypeptide(L)'
;MNQKYSNVLALEFALYEIHDAEYDPIKKITDFWEKYDLIGIQNTLHLLLKNHTDSNYMDELYVICHKKVFLADLFRLLIAYFTIHTSNSNINDVDIFDADTTQISRAELAVSKRIHNFFCLRKD
;
A
#
# COMPACT_ATOMS: atom_id res chain seq x y z
N MET A 1 22.27 6.24 -14.96
CA MET A 1 21.67 6.75 -13.71
C MET A 1 22.23 5.95 -12.55
N ASN A 2 22.66 6.61 -11.46
CA ASN A 2 23.25 5.92 -10.31
C ASN A 2 22.15 5.16 -9.53
N GLN A 3 22.22 3.83 -9.53
CA GLN A 3 21.26 2.92 -8.90
C GLN A 3 21.11 3.18 -7.38
N LYS A 4 22.08 3.87 -6.76
CA LYS A 4 22.10 4.21 -5.33
C LYS A 4 20.86 4.98 -4.86
N TYR A 5 20.22 5.76 -5.73
CA TYR A 5 19.07 6.62 -5.37
C TYR A 5 17.73 6.15 -5.95
N SER A 6 17.68 5.00 -6.63
CA SER A 6 16.45 4.53 -7.28
C SER A 6 15.27 4.36 -6.32
N ASN A 7 15.54 3.96 -5.07
CA ASN A 7 14.50 3.78 -4.06
C ASN A 7 13.97 5.12 -3.54
N VAL A 8 14.85 6.12 -3.40
CA VAL A 8 14.47 7.48 -2.99
C VAL A 8 13.60 8.10 -4.07
N LEU A 9 13.98 7.93 -5.35
CA LEU A 9 13.18 8.38 -6.48
C LEU A 9 11.78 7.76 -6.49
N ALA A 10 11.63 6.47 -6.19
CA ALA A 10 10.31 5.82 -6.13
C ALA A 10 9.40 6.44 -5.05
N LEU A 11 9.97 6.85 -3.91
CA LEU A 11 9.24 7.54 -2.84
C LEU A 11 8.92 8.99 -3.22
N GLU A 12 9.87 9.69 -3.83
CA GLU A 12 9.64 11.06 -4.34
C GLU A 12 8.55 11.06 -5.41
N PHE A 13 8.55 10.10 -6.33
CA PHE A 13 7.49 9.95 -7.33
C PHE A 13 6.12 9.76 -6.68
N ALA A 14 6.00 8.92 -5.65
CA ALA A 14 4.74 8.74 -4.93
C ALA A 14 4.23 10.04 -4.28
N LEU A 15 5.13 10.92 -3.83
CA LEU A 15 4.77 12.25 -3.33
C LEU A 15 4.38 13.20 -4.45
N TYR A 16 5.07 13.18 -5.59
CA TYR A 16 4.73 14.04 -6.74
C TYR A 16 3.43 13.63 -7.41
N GLU A 17 3.09 12.33 -7.42
CA GLU A 17 1.86 11.80 -8.01
C GLU A 17 0.61 12.52 -7.48
N ILE A 18 0.61 13.01 -6.22
CA ILE A 18 -0.56 13.71 -5.63
C ILE A 18 -0.90 15.04 -6.31
N HIS A 19 0.06 15.62 -7.03
CA HIS A 19 -0.09 16.90 -7.73
C HIS A 19 -0.55 16.71 -9.18
N ASP A 20 -0.65 15.47 -9.66
CA ASP A 20 -1.21 15.17 -10.96
C ASP A 20 -2.70 15.51 -10.98
N ALA A 21 -3.17 16.13 -12.07
CA ALA A 21 -4.58 16.46 -12.24
C ALA A 21 -5.47 15.21 -12.32
N GLU A 22 -4.89 14.08 -12.74
CA GLU A 22 -5.56 12.78 -12.80
C GLU A 22 -5.37 11.95 -11.51
N TYR A 23 -4.79 12.52 -10.46
CA TYR A 23 -4.58 11.81 -9.21
C TYR A 23 -5.91 11.50 -8.52
N ASP A 24 -6.19 10.20 -8.40
CA ASP A 24 -7.35 9.69 -7.68
C ASP A 24 -6.89 8.87 -6.46
N PRO A 25 -7.00 9.42 -5.24
CA PRO A 25 -6.61 8.70 -4.03
C PRO A 25 -7.52 7.50 -3.73
N ILE A 26 -8.79 7.52 -4.17
CA ILE A 26 -9.71 6.39 -3.99
C ILE A 26 -9.20 5.21 -4.82
N LYS A 27 -8.88 5.46 -6.09
CA LYS A 27 -8.29 4.45 -6.97
C LYS A 27 -7.00 3.85 -6.40
N LYS A 28 -6.10 4.68 -5.85
CA LYS A 28 -4.86 4.18 -5.22
C LYS A 28 -5.12 3.25 -4.02
N ILE A 29 -6.17 3.51 -3.25
CA ILE A 29 -6.59 2.64 -2.15
C ILE A 29 -7.15 1.32 -2.69
N THR A 30 -8.05 1.39 -3.67
CA THR A 30 -8.65 0.20 -4.30
C THR A 30 -7.59 -0.69 -4.94
N ASP A 31 -6.72 -0.12 -5.79
CA ASP A 31 -5.65 -0.86 -6.47
C ASP A 31 -4.75 -1.63 -5.48
N PHE A 32 -4.45 -1.05 -4.31
CA PHE A 32 -3.64 -1.71 -3.30
C PHE A 32 -4.35 -2.93 -2.69
N TRP A 33 -5.62 -2.78 -2.30
CA TRP A 33 -6.38 -3.85 -1.66
C TRP A 33 -6.76 -4.98 -2.63
N GLU A 34 -6.88 -4.69 -3.93
CA GLU A 34 -7.02 -5.71 -4.97
C GLU A 34 -5.71 -6.46 -5.22
N LYS A 35 -4.57 -5.76 -5.11
CA LYS A 35 -3.25 -6.33 -5.43
C LYS A 35 -2.67 -7.20 -4.33
N TYR A 36 -2.96 -6.91 -3.06
CA TYR A 36 -2.30 -7.55 -1.92
C TYR A 36 -3.30 -8.16 -0.94
N ASP A 37 -3.25 -9.49 -0.80
CA ASP A 37 -3.94 -10.18 0.29
C ASP A 37 -3.24 -9.92 1.65
N LEU A 38 -3.98 -10.13 2.75
CA LEU A 38 -3.47 -9.82 4.10
C LEU A 38 -2.32 -10.74 4.52
N ILE A 39 -2.31 -11.99 4.07
CA ILE A 39 -1.23 -12.94 4.37
C ILE A 39 0.06 -12.46 3.71
N GLY A 40 -0.01 -12.03 2.45
CA GLY A 40 1.06 -11.42 1.67
C GLY A 40 1.58 -10.14 2.31
N ILE A 41 0.69 -9.27 2.77
CA ILE A 41 1.05 -8.05 3.52
C ILE A 41 1.82 -8.42 4.80
N GLN A 42 1.26 -9.32 5.63
CA GLN A 42 1.89 -9.72 6.90
C GLN A 42 3.26 -10.38 6.67
N ASN A 43 3.36 -11.32 5.73
CA ASN A 43 4.59 -12.01 5.41
C ASN A 43 5.67 -11.03 4.90
N THR A 44 5.28 -10.10 4.03
CA THR A 44 6.22 -9.11 3.48
C THR A 44 6.69 -8.12 4.54
N LEU A 45 5.80 -7.66 5.43
CA LEU A 45 6.16 -6.81 6.57
C LEU A 45 7.08 -7.56 7.55
N HIS A 46 6.79 -8.82 7.86
CA HIS A 46 7.64 -9.63 8.72
C HIS A 46 9.04 -9.79 8.12
N LEU A 47 9.13 -10.05 6.81
CA LEU A 47 10.40 -10.17 6.10
C LEU A 47 11.17 -8.83 6.03
N LEU A 48 10.48 -7.69 6.01
CA LEU A 48 11.09 -6.36 6.05
C LEU A 48 11.64 -6.01 7.44
N LEU A 49 10.93 -6.42 8.50
CA LEU A 49 11.28 -6.12 9.89
C LEU A 49 12.31 -7.09 10.47
N LYS A 50 12.51 -8.26 9.85
CA LYS A 50 13.50 -9.24 10.29
C LYS A 50 14.92 -8.72 10.02
N ASN A 51 15.77 -8.70 11.05
CA ASN A 51 17.19 -8.41 10.89
C ASN A 51 17.84 -9.52 10.04
N HIS A 52 18.33 -9.14 8.87
CA HIS A 52 19.06 -10.04 7.98
C HIS A 52 20.50 -10.19 8.47
N THR A 53 20.76 -11.19 9.31
CA THR A 53 22.14 -11.59 9.65
C THR A 53 22.63 -12.76 8.80
N ASP A 54 21.75 -13.50 8.11
CA ASP A 54 22.10 -14.66 7.29
C ASP A 54 21.14 -14.78 6.09
N SER A 55 21.58 -14.48 4.86
CA SER A 55 20.94 -15.05 3.65
C SER A 55 21.80 -14.96 2.39
N ASN A 56 21.47 -15.85 1.44
CA ASN A 56 22.15 -16.11 0.17
C ASN A 56 21.79 -15.05 -0.89
N TYR A 57 22.78 -14.59 -1.67
CA TYR A 57 22.73 -13.42 -2.56
C TYR A 57 21.62 -13.43 -3.65
N MET A 58 21.23 -14.60 -4.17
CA MET A 58 20.22 -14.69 -5.24
C MET A 58 18.77 -14.64 -4.71
N ASP A 59 18.50 -15.25 -3.55
CA ASP A 59 17.22 -15.07 -2.85
C ASP A 59 17.06 -13.61 -2.40
N GLU A 60 18.18 -12.95 -2.03
CA GLU A 60 18.18 -11.55 -1.68
C GLU A 60 17.73 -10.64 -2.81
N LEU A 61 18.17 -10.81 -4.07
CA LEU A 61 17.80 -9.89 -5.15
C LEU A 61 16.30 -9.91 -5.49
N TYR A 62 15.70 -11.11 -5.59
CA TYR A 62 14.26 -11.23 -5.85
C TYR A 62 13.45 -10.68 -4.67
N VAL A 63 13.85 -11.02 -3.44
CA VAL A 63 13.25 -10.50 -2.21
C VAL A 63 13.39 -8.98 -2.12
N ILE A 64 14.55 -8.42 -2.45
CA ILE A 64 14.82 -6.98 -2.44
C ILE A 64 13.94 -6.27 -3.47
N CYS A 65 13.82 -6.80 -4.69
CA CYS A 65 12.96 -6.21 -5.72
C CYS A 65 11.48 -6.24 -5.31
N HIS A 66 10.97 -7.38 -4.81
CA HIS A 66 9.60 -7.49 -4.32
C HIS A 66 9.34 -6.54 -3.13
N LYS A 67 10.29 -6.46 -2.19
CA LYS A 67 10.24 -5.53 -1.05
C LYS A 67 10.14 -4.08 -1.48
N LYS A 68 10.92 -3.66 -2.48
CA LYS A 68 10.92 -2.29 -2.98
C LYS A 68 9.59 -1.90 -3.62
N VAL A 69 9.02 -2.79 -4.44
CA VAL A 69 7.71 -2.57 -5.07
C VAL A 69 6.62 -2.48 -4.01
N PHE A 70 6.58 -3.44 -3.09
CA PHE A 70 5.62 -3.44 -1.98
C PHE A 70 5.72 -2.18 -1.12
N LEU A 71 6.93 -1.75 -0.75
CA LEU A 71 7.12 -0.54 0.04
C LEU A 71 6.67 0.73 -0.68
N ALA A 72 6.92 0.83 -1.99
CA ALA A 72 6.46 1.96 -2.79
C ALA A 72 4.92 2.00 -2.85
N ASP A 73 4.27 0.85 -3.03
CA ASP A 73 2.81 0.77 -3.10
C ASP A 73 2.16 1.00 -1.73
N LEU A 74 2.76 0.49 -0.65
CA LEU A 74 2.34 0.80 0.72
C LEU A 74 2.48 2.29 1.03
N PHE A 75 3.55 2.93 0.56
CA PHE A 75 3.76 4.36 0.76
C PHE A 75 2.72 5.19 -0.01
N ARG A 76 2.40 4.82 -1.26
CA ARG A 76 1.30 5.43 -2.03
C ARG A 76 -0.04 5.27 -1.33
N LEU A 77 -0.33 4.10 -0.77
CA LEU A 77 -1.55 3.85 0.00
C LEU A 77 -1.67 4.81 1.20
N LEU A 78 -0.61 4.96 1.98
CA LEU A 78 -0.59 5.84 3.14
C LEU A 78 -0.79 7.31 2.74
N ILE A 79 -0.16 7.74 1.64
CA ILE A 79 -0.36 9.07 1.08
C ILE A 79 -1.82 9.24 0.64
N ALA A 80 -2.41 8.27 -0.06
CA ALA A 80 -3.80 8.36 -0.52
C ALA A 80 -4.79 8.50 0.64
N TYR A 81 -4.63 7.68 1.69
CA TYR A 81 -5.43 7.83 2.93
C TYR A 81 -5.25 9.20 3.57
N PHE A 82 -4.01 9.69 3.65
CA PHE A 82 -3.73 11.02 4.20
C PHE A 82 -4.35 12.14 3.37
N THR A 83 -4.28 12.05 2.04
CA THR A 83 -4.88 13.01 1.12
C THR A 83 -6.37 13.07 1.34
N ILE A 84 -7.10 11.94 1.33
CA ILE A 84 -8.55 11.92 1.57
C ILE A 84 -8.89 12.52 2.94
N HIS A 85 -8.13 12.15 3.97
CA HIS A 85 -8.36 12.65 5.33
C HIS A 85 -8.14 14.18 5.42
N THR A 86 -7.26 14.76 4.61
CA THR A 86 -6.93 16.20 4.66
C THR A 86 -7.72 17.05 3.67
N SER A 87 -8.17 16.48 2.54
CA SER A 87 -8.89 17.21 1.49
C SER A 87 -10.39 17.39 1.77
N ASN A 88 -10.89 16.94 2.92
CA ASN A 88 -12.32 16.96 3.26
C ASN A 88 -13.18 16.18 2.25
N SER A 89 -12.54 15.35 1.42
CA SER A 89 -13.17 14.46 0.45
C SER A 89 -13.86 13.32 1.20
N ASN A 90 -15.06 12.95 0.77
CA ASN A 90 -15.86 11.97 1.48
C ASN A 90 -15.28 10.56 1.25
N ILE A 91 -14.52 10.07 2.23
CA ILE A 91 -13.97 8.70 2.20
C ILE A 91 -15.07 7.62 2.15
N ASN A 92 -16.32 8.00 2.45
CA ASN A 92 -17.50 7.15 2.34
C ASN A 92 -17.81 6.73 0.88
N ASP A 93 -17.21 7.38 -0.12
CA ASP A 93 -17.31 6.95 -1.53
C ASP A 93 -16.32 5.81 -1.86
N VAL A 94 -15.43 5.44 -0.93
CA VAL A 94 -14.53 4.28 -1.09
C VAL A 94 -15.29 3.01 -0.75
N ASP A 95 -16.01 2.48 -1.73
CA ASP A 95 -16.53 1.12 -1.63
C ASP A 95 -15.43 0.13 -2.05
N ILE A 96 -14.64 -0.35 -1.09
CA ILE A 96 -13.65 -1.41 -1.34
C ILE A 96 -14.35 -2.75 -1.68
N PHE A 97 -15.69 -2.78 -1.79
CA PHE A 97 -16.48 -4.01 -1.86
C PHE A 97 -17.59 -3.98 -2.90
N ASP A 98 -17.21 -3.97 -4.17
CA ASP A 98 -18.05 -4.59 -5.21
C ASP A 98 -17.22 -5.36 -6.26
N ALA A 99 -15.94 -5.63 -5.96
CA ALA A 99 -15.16 -6.57 -6.72
C ALA A 99 -15.50 -7.98 -6.25
N ASP A 100 -15.89 -8.82 -7.19
CA ASP A 100 -16.16 -10.25 -7.07
C ASP A 100 -14.87 -10.99 -6.64
N THR A 101 -14.38 -10.74 -5.42
CA THR A 101 -13.13 -11.29 -4.89
C THR A 101 -13.39 -12.73 -4.45
N THR A 102 -13.41 -13.61 -5.44
CA THR A 102 -13.42 -15.08 -5.32
C THR A 102 -12.18 -15.66 -4.63
N GLN A 103 -11.30 -14.82 -4.05
CA GLN A 103 -10.04 -15.25 -3.42
C GLN A 103 -9.81 -14.72 -1.99
N ILE A 104 -10.61 -13.78 -1.48
CA ILE A 104 -10.41 -13.19 -0.14
C ILE A 104 -11.41 -13.81 0.85
N SER A 105 -10.92 -14.36 1.96
CA SER A 105 -11.79 -14.92 3.00
C SER A 105 -12.61 -13.82 3.67
N ARG A 106 -13.82 -14.13 4.17
CA ARG A 106 -14.65 -13.15 4.92
C ARG A 106 -13.91 -12.53 6.11
N ALA A 107 -13.00 -13.29 6.73
CA ALA A 107 -12.17 -12.82 7.83
C ALA A 107 -11.17 -11.75 7.35
N GLU A 108 -10.53 -11.97 6.21
CA GLU A 108 -9.62 -10.99 5.62
C GLU A 108 -10.37 -9.74 5.18
N LEU A 109 -11.54 -9.91 4.58
CA LEU A 109 -12.45 -8.81 4.25
C LEU A 109 -12.75 -7.94 5.46
N ALA A 110 -13.08 -8.57 6.59
CA ALA A 110 -13.40 -7.88 7.83
C ALA A 110 -12.21 -7.12 8.42
N VAL A 111 -10.99 -7.68 8.32
CA VAL A 111 -9.77 -7.01 8.77
C VAL A 111 -9.40 -5.85 7.84
N SER A 112 -9.47 -6.02 6.52
CA SER A 112 -9.23 -4.93 5.56
C SER A 112 -10.24 -3.79 5.75
N LYS A 113 -11.53 -4.12 5.94
CA LYS A 113 -12.57 -3.15 6.34
C LYS A 113 -12.20 -2.41 7.62
N ARG A 114 -11.75 -3.14 8.65
CA ARG A 114 -11.37 -2.53 9.92
C ARG A 114 -10.19 -1.57 9.78
N ILE A 115 -9.19 -1.92 8.98
CA ILE A 115 -8.04 -1.06 8.68
C ILE A 115 -8.50 0.16 7.90
N HIS A 116 -9.31 -0.01 6.87
CA HIS A 116 -9.88 1.10 6.10
C HIS A 116 -10.67 2.05 7.01
N ASN A 117 -11.63 1.50 7.77
CA ASN A 117 -12.46 2.27 8.69
C ASN A 117 -11.63 3.02 9.74
N PHE A 118 -10.52 2.45 10.21
CA PHE A 118 -9.61 3.15 11.11
C PHE A 118 -9.09 4.47 10.52
N PHE A 119 -8.78 4.50 9.22
CA PHE A 119 -8.39 5.73 8.52
C PHE A 119 -9.58 6.64 8.19
N CYS A 120 -10.79 6.09 8.08
CA CYS A 120 -12.02 6.84 7.81
C CYS A 120 -12.65 7.51 9.03
N LEU A 121 -12.34 7.05 10.24
CA LEU A 121 -12.89 7.61 11.47
C LEU A 121 -12.34 9.02 11.69
N ARG A 122 -13.12 10.01 11.24
CA ARG A 122 -12.80 11.43 11.46
C ARG A 122 -13.05 11.81 12.92
N LYS A 123 -12.09 12.59 13.43
CA LYS A 123 -12.18 13.46 14.60
C LYS A 123 -13.45 14.32 14.60
N ASP A 124 -14.06 14.39 15.78
CA ASP A 124 -14.96 15.45 16.23
C ASP A 124 -14.35 16.85 15.99
#